data_AF-A0A959T907-F1
#
_entry.id   AF-A0A959T907-F1
#
_cell.length_a   1.000
_cell.length_b   1.000
_cell.length_c   1.000
_cell.angle_alpha   90.00
_cell.angle_beta   90.00
_cell.angle_gamma   90.00
#
_symmetry.space_group_name_H-M   'P 1'
#
loop_
_entity.id
_entity.type
_entity.pdbx_description
1 polymer ?
#
loop_
_entity_poly.entity_id
_entity_poly.type
_entity_poly.pdbx_seq_one_letter_code
_entity_poly.pdbx_strand_id
1 'polypeptide(L)' 'MKQITVIGAGQMGNGIAHVFAQSGYQVTLVDIAQERLDQALATIAKNMDRQVA' A
#
# COMPACT_ATOMS: atom_id res chain seq x y z
N MET A 1 -5.03 -18.41 -0.98
CA MET A 1 -4.81 -16.94 -1.03
C MET A 1 -3.31 -16.69 -1.12
N LYS A 2 -2.86 -15.82 -2.03
CA LYS A 2 -1.43 -15.41 -2.11
C LYS A 2 -1.27 -14.12 -1.32
N GLN A 3 -0.29 -14.08 -0.42
CA GLN A 3 0.00 -12.93 0.44
C GLN A 3 1.27 -12.24 -0.08
N ILE A 4 1.23 -10.91 -0.21
CA ILE A 4 2.32 -10.11 -0.77
C ILE A 4 2.92 -9.26 0.35
N THR A 5 4.21 -9.38 0.59
CA THR A 5 4.93 -8.51 1.53
C THR A 5 5.78 -7.52 0.75
N VAL A 6 5.55 -6.23 1.00
CA VAL A 6 6.32 -5.12 0.43
C VAL A 6 7.20 -4.54 1.52
N ILE A 7 8.52 -4.54 1.30
CA ILE A 7 9.51 -3.99 2.23
C ILE A 7 9.94 -2.62 1.69
N GLY A 8 9.72 -1.58 2.49
CA GLY A 8 9.87 -0.17 2.16
C GLY A 8 8.55 0.47 1.75
N ALA A 9 8.18 1.57 2.41
CA ALA A 9 6.98 2.38 2.19
C ALA A 9 7.27 3.71 1.48
N GLY A 10 8.42 3.82 0.80
CA GLY A 10 8.75 4.93 -0.07
C GLY A 10 7.85 5.00 -1.32
N GLN A 11 8.18 5.89 -2.26
CA GLN A 11 7.37 6.14 -3.46
C GLN A 11 7.02 4.85 -4.23
N MET A 12 8.01 4.01 -4.51
CA MET A 12 7.80 2.75 -5.24
C MET A 12 7.03 1.71 -4.41
N GLY A 13 7.38 1.56 -3.13
CA GLY A 13 6.75 0.59 -2.24
C GLY A 13 5.26 0.85 -2.03
N ASN A 14 4.87 2.12 -1.87
CA ASN A 14 3.48 2.55 -1.84
C ASN A 14 2.74 2.16 -3.14
N GLY A 15 3.30 2.46 -4.31
CA GLY A 15 2.69 2.12 -5.60
C GLY A 15 2.52 0.61 -5.80
N ILE A 16 3.55 -0.18 -5.45
CA ILE A 16 3.51 -1.65 -5.51
C ILE A 16 2.40 -2.17 -4.59
N ALA A 17 2.35 -1.70 -3.34
CA ALA A 17 1.34 -2.11 -2.37
C ALA A 17 -0.08 -1.76 -2.84
N HIS A 18 -0.27 -0.56 -3.40
CA HIS A 18 -1.55 -0.13 -3.95
C HIS A 18 -2.05 -1.05 -5.06
N VAL A 19 -1.22 -1.36 -6.05
CA VAL A 19 -1.61 -2.19 -7.22
C VAL A 19 -1.99 -3.61 -6.78
N PHE A 20 -1.23 -4.21 -5.88
CA PHE A 20 -1.57 -5.55 -5.37
C PHE A 20 -2.83 -5.54 -4.51
N ALA A 21 -3.02 -4.51 -3.66
CA ALA A 21 -4.22 -4.37 -2.84
C ALA A 21 -5.47 -4.18 -3.72
N GLN A 22 -5.37 -3.34 -4.76
CA GLN A 22 -6.44 -3.14 -5.75
C GLN A 22 -6.76 -4.44 -6.51
N SER A 23 -5.75 -5.26 -6.78
CA SER A 23 -5.91 -6.54 -7.48
C SER A 23 -6.46 -7.68 -6.57
N GLY A 24 -6.90 -7.36 -5.35
CA GLY A 24 -7.53 -8.32 -4.43
C GLY A 24 -6.54 -9.22 -3.68
N TYR A 25 -5.25 -8.89 -3.67
CA TYR A 25 -4.27 -9.60 -2.86
C TYR A 25 -4.24 -9.07 -1.44
N GLN A 26 -3.94 -9.95 -0.47
CA GLN A 26 -3.63 -9.51 0.88
C GLN A 26 -2.19 -9.00 0.91
N VAL A 27 -2.03 -7.71 1.21
CA VAL A 27 -0.74 -7.01 1.18
C VAL A 27 -0.32 -6.62 2.59
N THR A 28 0.92 -6.92 2.96
CA THR A 28 1.59 -6.43 4.17
C THR A 28 2.68 -5.45 3.76
N LEU A 29 2.58 -4.20 4.21
CA LEU A 29 3.59 -3.17 3.98
C LEU A 29 4.45 -3.02 5.25
N VAL A 30 5.78 -3.08 5.09
CA VAL A 30 6.73 -3.00 6.20
C VAL A 30 7.73 -1.88 5.93
N ASP A 31 7.95 -1.00 6.90
CA ASP A 31 9.00 0.02 6.87
C ASP A 31 9.51 0.22 8.30
N ILE A 32 10.76 0.67 8.44
CA ILE A 32 11.35 0.99 9.73
C ILE A 32 10.81 2.31 10.30
N ALA A 33 10.32 3.20 9.43
CA ALA A 33 9.80 4.51 9.80
C ALA A 33 8.27 4.50 9.78
N GLN A 34 7.66 4.64 10.96
CA GLN A 34 6.20 4.68 11.11
C GLN A 34 5.57 5.80 10.27
N GLU A 35 6.20 6.97 10.22
CA GLU A 35 5.72 8.12 9.43
C GLU A 35 5.58 7.78 7.93
N ARG A 36 6.45 6.91 7.39
CA ARG A 36 6.37 6.46 6.00
C ARG A 36 5.20 5.51 5.78
N LEU A 37 4.94 4.63 6.75
CA LEU A 37 3.77 3.75 6.72
C LEU A 37 2.48 4.56 6.74
N ASP A 38 2.37 5.53 7.64
CA ASP A 38 1.16 6.36 7.78
C ASP A 38 0.89 7.16 6.50
N GLN A 39 1.93 7.78 5.93
CA GLN A 39 1.84 8.48 4.64
C GLN A 39 1.44 7.54 3.50
N ALA A 40 2.01 6.34 3.44
CA ALA A 40 1.69 5.37 2.41
C ALA A 40 0.24 4.90 2.53
N LEU A 41 -0.20 4.51 3.73
CA LEU A 41 -1.57 4.09 4.00
C LEU A 41 -2.59 5.18 3.66
N ALA A 42 -2.35 6.43 4.07
CA ALA A 42 -3.23 7.56 3.73
C ALA A 42 -3.35 7.78 2.22
N THR A 43 -2.22 7.65 1.50
CA THR A 43 -2.20 7.78 0.04
C THR A 43 -2.93 6.64 -0.66
N ILE A 44 -2.71 5.40 -0.20
CA ILE A 44 -3.39 4.21 -0.73
C ILE A 44 -4.90 4.33 -0.52
N ALA A 45 -5.34 4.66 0.70
CA ALA A 45 -6.75 4.85 1.02
C ALA A 45 -7.41 5.90 0.11
N LYS A 46 -6.80 7.09 0.02
CA LYS A 46 -7.28 8.18 -0.85
C LYS A 46 -7.39 7.76 -2.32
N ASN A 47 -6.46 6.95 -2.82
CA ASN A 47 -6.49 6.46 -4.20
C ASN A 47 -7.58 5.40 -4.41
N MET A 48 -7.82 4.53 -3.42
CA MET A 48 -8.92 3.55 -3.48
C MET A 48 -10.28 4.25 -3.41
N ASP A 49 -10.47 5.24 -2.54
CA ASP A 49 -11.72 6.01 -2.45
C ASP A 49 -12.08 6.68 -3.78
N ARG A 50 -11.09 7.20 -4.50
CA ARG A 50 -11.28 7.80 -5.84
C ARG A 50 -11.74 6.82 -6.91
N GLN A 51 -11.52 5.52 -6.74
CA GLN A 51 -11.87 4.48 -7.71
C GLN A 51 -13.26 3.88 -7.47
N VAL A 52 -13.88 4.18 -6.33
CA VAL A 52 -15.24 3.74 -5.97
C VAL A 52 -16.30 4.74 -6.46
N ALA A 53 -15.90 5.97 -6.81
CA ALA A 53 -16.78 7.03 -7.31
C ALA A 53 -17.18 6.88 -8.79
#